data_AF-A0A952RX39-F1
#
_entry.id   AF-A0A952RX39-F1
#
_cell.length_a   1.000
_cell.length_b   1.000
_cell.length_c   1.000
_cell.angle_alpha   90.00
_cell.angle_beta   90.00
_cell.angle_gamma   90.00
#
_symmetry.space_group_name_H-M   'P 1'
#
loop_
_entity.id
_entity.type
_entity.pdbx_description
1 polymer ?
#
loop_
_entity_poly.entity_id
_entity_poly.type
_entity_poly.pdbx_seq_one_letter_code
_entity_poly.pdbx_strand_id
1 'polypeptide(L)'
;MISNVSGEYEAPPAVNKLTVEHNSALIRSIQQKSEAANVLGGLADGHKEVFILCEEYLDLIKSELPRVAPGSPRFAAFRKGTVVANRLHYEHMVRWARLEAAVATERRSADDAGMRYARAIEALEMALFHYPEERVLIELREAISVAGRGDGLGKVIDVEGAIIESEP
;
A
#
# COMPACT_ATOMS: atom_id res chain seq x y z
N MET A 1 65.41 11.03 10.75
CA MET A 1 64.29 11.89 10.31
C MET A 1 63.23 10.98 9.75
N ILE A 2 62.16 10.72 10.50
CA ILE A 2 61.05 9.88 10.06
C ILE A 2 59.87 10.82 9.89
N SER A 3 59.46 11.02 8.64
CA SER A 3 58.41 11.96 8.26
C SER A 3 57.05 11.48 8.75
N ASN A 4 56.33 12.36 9.45
CA ASN A 4 54.93 12.20 9.83
C ASN A 4 54.05 12.10 8.58
N VAL A 5 53.39 10.95 8.39
CA VAL A 5 52.23 10.84 7.52
C VAL A 5 51.01 11.19 8.38
N SER A 6 50.56 12.43 8.29
CA SER A 6 49.26 12.86 8.80
C SER A 6 48.19 12.35 7.83
N GLY A 7 47.68 11.15 8.09
CA GLY A 7 46.48 10.66 7.39
C GLY A 7 45.29 11.51 7.81
N GLU A 8 44.88 12.43 6.94
CA GLU A 8 43.61 13.12 7.05
C GLU A 8 42.51 12.06 6.99
N TYR A 9 41.90 11.77 8.15
CA TYR A 9 40.69 10.96 8.21
C TYR A 9 39.56 11.81 7.64
N GLU A 10 39.34 11.70 6.34
CA GLU A 10 38.19 12.28 5.67
C GLU A 10 36.94 11.66 6.29
N ALA A 11 36.22 12.45 7.10
CA ALA A 11 34.97 12.01 7.68
C ALA A 11 34.03 11.59 6.55
N PRO A 12 33.35 10.43 6.65
CA PRO A 12 32.44 9.98 5.61
C PRO A 12 31.40 11.08 5.32
N PRO A 13 31.00 11.25 4.05
CA PRO A 13 30.11 12.33 3.64
C PRO A 13 28.87 12.34 4.54
N ALA A 14 28.54 13.52 5.07
CA ALA A 14 27.41 13.69 5.97
C ALA A 14 26.15 13.14 5.29
N VAL A 15 25.69 11.97 5.76
CA VAL A 15 24.39 11.41 5.40
C VAL A 15 23.38 12.53 5.54
N ASN A 16 22.74 12.93 4.44
CA ASN A 16 21.93 14.14 4.37
C ASN A 16 20.76 14.02 5.36
N LYS A 17 20.93 14.59 6.55
CA LYS A 17 20.02 14.38 7.69
C LYS A 17 18.66 14.98 7.36
N LEU A 18 17.59 14.21 7.55
CA LEU A 18 16.23 14.70 7.38
C LEU A 18 15.94 15.86 8.35
N THR A 19 15.80 17.09 7.85
CA THR A 19 15.52 18.27 8.69
C THR A 19 14.04 18.34 9.11
N VAL A 20 13.72 19.20 10.08
CA VAL A 20 12.32 19.43 10.51
C VAL A 20 11.51 20.04 9.37
N GLU A 21 12.10 20.96 8.63
CA GLU A 21 11.50 21.67 7.50
C GLU A 21 11.22 20.69 6.35
N HIS A 22 12.19 19.82 6.03
CA HIS A 22 12.02 18.82 4.98
C HIS A 22 10.95 17.79 5.36
N ASN A 23 10.96 17.28 6.61
CA ASN A 23 9.90 16.41 7.12
C ASN A 23 8.51 17.06 7.02
N SER A 24 8.41 18.34 7.37
CA SER A 24 7.15 19.09 7.27
C SER A 24 6.68 19.25 5.82
N ALA A 25 7.62 19.42 4.88
CA ALA A 25 7.30 19.50 3.46
C ALA A 25 6.79 18.16 2.91
N LEU A 26 7.41 17.03 3.29
CA LEU A 26 6.95 15.69 2.91
C LEU A 26 5.52 15.42 3.39
N ILE A 27 5.23 15.68 4.67
CA ILE A 27 3.87 15.49 5.21
C ILE A 27 2.84 16.37 4.50
N ARG A 28 3.16 17.64 4.22
CA ARG A 28 2.25 18.52 3.46
C ARG A 28 1.98 17.99 2.05
N SER A 29 3.00 17.47 1.37
CA SER A 29 2.86 16.86 0.05
C SER A 29 1.91 15.64 0.08
N ILE A 30 2.11 14.74 1.05
CA ILE A 30 1.23 13.57 1.26
C ILE A 30 -0.21 14.01 1.51
N GLN A 31 -0.42 15.02 2.37
CA GLN A 31 -1.76 15.54 2.65
C GLN A 31 -2.42 16.15 1.41
N GLN A 32 -1.69 16.93 0.60
CA GLN A 32 -2.21 17.48 -0.65
C GLN A 32 -2.59 16.38 -1.65
N LYS A 33 -1.78 15.34 -1.77
CA LYS A 33 -2.08 14.17 -2.62
C LYS A 33 -3.29 13.39 -2.10
N SER A 34 -3.41 13.23 -0.78
CA SER A 34 -4.58 12.63 -0.13
C SER A 34 -5.86 13.41 -0.44
N GLU A 35 -5.83 14.74 -0.31
CA GLU A 35 -6.96 15.60 -0.66
C GLU A 35 -7.37 15.42 -2.12
N ALA A 36 -6.40 15.45 -3.06
CA ALA A 36 -6.66 15.25 -4.48
C ALA A 36 -7.29 13.87 -4.78
N ALA A 37 -6.74 12.80 -4.19
CA ALA A 37 -7.28 11.45 -4.33
C ALA A 37 -8.72 11.37 -3.78
N ASN A 38 -9.01 12.02 -2.65
CA ASN A 38 -10.35 12.06 -2.07
C ASN A 38 -11.35 12.83 -2.94
N VAL A 39 -10.93 13.91 -3.62
CA VAL A 39 -11.77 14.63 -4.59
C VAL A 39 -12.11 13.74 -5.80
N LEU A 40 -11.15 12.98 -6.30
CA LEU A 40 -11.35 12.09 -7.45
C LEU A 40 -12.04 10.77 -7.07
N GLY A 41 -12.02 10.39 -5.79
CA GLY A 41 -12.93 9.52 -5.03
C GLY A 41 -13.11 8.06 -5.46
N GLY A 42 -13.26 7.82 -6.76
CA GLY A 42 -13.43 6.53 -7.41
C GLY A 42 -12.23 6.08 -8.25
N LEU A 43 -11.18 6.90 -8.36
CA LEU A 43 -9.94 6.51 -9.03
C LEU A 43 -9.03 5.75 -8.07
N ALA A 44 -9.00 4.44 -8.21
CA ALA A 44 -8.19 3.52 -7.40
C ALA A 44 -6.70 3.91 -7.36
N ASP A 45 -6.13 4.26 -8.52
CA ASP A 45 -4.70 4.59 -8.66
C ASP A 45 -4.28 5.78 -7.77
N GLY A 46 -5.15 6.77 -7.59
CA GLY A 46 -4.86 7.91 -6.71
C GLY A 46 -4.75 7.51 -5.24
N HIS A 47 -5.55 6.52 -4.80
CA HIS A 47 -5.41 5.98 -3.45
C HIS A 47 -4.16 5.11 -3.30
N LYS A 48 -3.79 4.30 -4.32
CA LYS A 48 -2.53 3.55 -4.35
C LYS A 48 -1.32 4.48 -4.23
N GLU A 49 -1.30 5.58 -4.99
CA GLU A 49 -0.19 6.56 -4.95
C GLU A 49 0.00 7.14 -3.55
N VAL A 50 -1.08 7.56 -2.88
CA VAL A 50 -1.00 8.13 -1.53
C VAL A 50 -0.54 7.08 -0.51
N PHE A 51 -1.00 5.83 -0.63
CA PHE A 51 -0.54 4.72 0.20
C PHE A 51 0.98 4.54 0.08
N ILE A 52 1.51 4.45 -1.14
CA ILE A 52 2.95 4.30 -1.41
C ILE A 52 3.75 5.47 -0.81
N LEU A 53 3.28 6.71 -1.01
CA LEU A 53 3.96 7.89 -0.44
C LEU A 53 3.99 7.86 1.10
N CYS A 54 2.95 7.32 1.74
CA CYS A 54 2.95 7.13 3.18
C CYS A 54 3.94 6.04 3.59
N GLU A 55 4.00 4.92 2.87
CA GLU A 55 4.93 3.81 3.11
C GLU A 55 6.39 4.29 3.03
N GLU A 56 6.75 4.97 1.94
CA GLU A 56 8.08 5.55 1.74
C GLU A 56 8.47 6.52 2.86
N TYR A 57 7.53 7.36 3.29
CA TYR A 57 7.76 8.27 4.42
C TYR A 57 7.97 7.51 5.73
N LEU A 58 7.16 6.49 6.02
CA LEU A 58 7.25 5.71 7.24
C LEU A 58 8.59 4.95 7.30
N ASP A 59 9.05 4.39 6.18
CA ASP A 59 10.35 3.74 6.07
C ASP A 59 11.51 4.71 6.24
N LEU A 60 11.41 5.92 5.65
CA LEU A 60 12.38 6.98 5.88
C LEU A 60 12.49 7.31 7.37
N ILE A 61 11.36 7.55 8.05
CA ILE A 61 11.35 7.85 9.49
C ILE A 61 11.88 6.69 10.31
N LYS A 62 11.55 5.44 9.97
CA LYS A 62 12.05 4.25 10.65
C LYS A 62 13.58 4.17 10.60
N SER A 63 14.20 4.61 9.50
CA SER A 63 15.66 4.67 9.35
C SER A 63 16.32 5.85 10.08
N GLU A 64 15.62 6.97 10.19
CA GLU A 64 16.11 8.22 10.77
C GLU A 64 15.93 8.29 12.30
N LEU A 65 14.78 7.84 12.82
CA LEU A 65 14.38 8.02 14.22
C LEU A 65 15.41 7.47 15.23
N PRO A 66 16.06 6.30 15.01
CA PRO A 66 17.09 5.79 15.93
C PRO A 66 18.32 6.71 16.08
N ARG A 67 18.54 7.62 15.12
CA ARG A 67 19.67 8.55 15.09
C ARG A 67 19.34 9.91 15.71
N VAL A 68 18.14 10.06 16.25
CA VAL A 68 17.60 11.34 16.73
C VAL A 68 17.39 11.29 18.24
N ALA A 69 18.00 12.23 18.97
CA ALA A 69 17.85 12.31 20.42
C ALA A 69 16.37 12.59 20.81
N PRO A 70 15.79 11.90 21.83
CA PRO A 70 14.40 12.07 22.23
C PRO A 70 13.97 13.51 22.57
N GLY A 71 14.89 14.35 23.05
CA GLY A 71 14.62 15.77 23.36
C GLY A 71 14.77 16.73 22.18
N SER A 72 15.14 16.24 20.99
CA SER A 72 15.36 17.11 19.84
C SER A 72 14.04 17.52 19.16
N PRO A 73 13.96 18.72 18.56
CA PRO A 73 12.80 19.13 17.76
C PRO A 73 12.47 18.15 16.61
N ARG A 74 13.49 17.50 16.04
CA ARG A 74 13.34 16.46 15.01
C ARG A 74 12.55 15.26 15.53
N PHE A 75 12.81 14.81 16.76
CA PHE A 75 12.11 13.67 17.34
C PHE A 75 10.61 13.93 17.44
N ALA A 76 10.23 15.09 17.98
CA ALA A 76 8.84 15.50 18.09
C ALA A 76 8.17 15.65 16.71
N ALA A 77 8.86 16.26 15.75
CA ALA A 77 8.37 16.43 14.38
C ALA A 77 8.13 15.09 13.66
N PHE A 78 9.07 14.15 13.80
CA PHE A 78 8.96 12.82 13.19
C PHE A 78 7.82 12.02 13.81
N ARG A 79 7.71 12.00 15.14
CA ARG A 79 6.59 11.36 15.85
C ARG A 79 5.23 11.88 15.37
N LYS A 80 5.09 13.21 15.24
CA LYS A 80 3.85 13.83 14.75
C LYS A 80 3.56 13.42 13.29
N GLY A 81 4.57 13.44 12.43
CA GLY A 81 4.42 13.04 11.04
C GLY A 81 4.05 11.55 10.89
N THR A 82 4.67 10.65 11.66
CA THR A 82 4.33 9.22 11.70
C THR A 82 2.87 8.98 12.06
N VAL A 83 2.30 9.74 13.01
CA VAL A 83 0.87 9.63 13.35
C VAL A 83 -0.01 9.97 12.15
N VAL A 84 0.31 11.06 11.44
CA VAL A 84 -0.45 11.48 10.26
C VAL A 84 -0.31 10.47 9.12
N ALA A 85 0.92 10.05 8.83
CA ALA A 85 1.21 9.11 7.76
C ALA A 85 0.57 7.74 8.01
N ASN A 86 0.64 7.18 9.22
CA ASN A 86 -0.01 5.90 9.54
C ASN A 86 -1.53 5.95 9.33
N ARG A 87 -2.18 7.06 9.72
CA ARG A 87 -3.61 7.22 9.49
C ARG A 87 -3.95 7.20 8.00
N LEU A 88 -3.25 8.02 7.21
CA LEU A 88 -3.49 8.12 5.76
C LEU A 88 -3.11 6.81 5.04
N HIS A 89 -2.02 6.16 5.46
CA HIS A 89 -1.59 4.86 4.97
C HIS A 89 -2.72 3.83 5.08
N TYR A 90 -3.37 3.74 6.25
CA TYR A 90 -4.51 2.86 6.46
C TYR A 90 -5.71 3.24 5.59
N GLU A 91 -6.14 4.50 5.67
CA GLU A 91 -7.34 4.99 4.99
C GLU A 91 -7.25 4.77 3.47
N HIS A 92 -6.10 5.09 2.87
CA HIS A 92 -5.89 4.95 1.43
C HIS A 92 -5.66 3.49 1.01
N MET A 93 -5.01 2.66 1.82
CA MET A 93 -4.86 1.23 1.54
C MET A 93 -6.22 0.52 1.47
N VAL A 94 -7.05 0.72 2.50
CA VAL A 94 -8.39 0.11 2.55
C VAL A 94 -9.27 0.61 1.42
N ARG A 95 -9.19 1.91 1.09
CA ARG A 95 -9.99 2.49 0.00
C ARG A 95 -9.54 2.01 -1.38
N TRP A 96 -8.25 1.91 -1.62
CA TRP A 96 -7.70 1.33 -2.85
C TRP A 96 -8.20 -0.11 -3.04
N ALA A 97 -8.04 -0.97 -2.04
CA ALA A 97 -8.50 -2.36 -2.10
C ALA A 97 -10.02 -2.48 -2.37
N ARG A 98 -10.83 -1.63 -1.72
CA ARG A 98 -12.29 -1.59 -1.96
C ARG A 98 -12.66 -1.21 -3.39
N LEU A 99 -11.96 -0.23 -3.97
CA LEU A 99 -12.24 0.24 -5.33
C LEU A 99 -11.88 -0.83 -6.36
N GLU A 100 -10.72 -1.48 -6.22
CA GLU A 100 -10.31 -2.57 -7.12
C GLU A 100 -11.27 -3.76 -7.00
N ALA A 101 -11.69 -4.10 -5.77
CA ALA A 101 -12.70 -5.13 -5.52
C ALA A 101 -14.05 -4.84 -6.20
N ALA A 102 -14.52 -3.59 -6.11
CA ALA A 102 -15.73 -3.16 -6.78
C ALA A 102 -15.60 -3.31 -8.30
N VAL A 103 -14.50 -2.83 -8.89
CA VAL A 103 -14.23 -2.94 -10.33
C VAL A 103 -14.16 -4.39 -10.79
N ALA A 104 -13.57 -5.30 -10.01
CA ALA A 104 -13.50 -6.71 -10.34
C ALA A 104 -14.87 -7.40 -10.37
N THR A 105 -15.80 -6.97 -9.51
CA THR A 105 -17.15 -7.57 -9.40
C THR A 105 -18.19 -6.94 -10.34
N GLU A 106 -17.85 -5.85 -11.02
CA GLU A 106 -18.72 -5.24 -12.05
C GLU A 106 -18.94 -6.17 -13.26
N ARG A 107 -20.20 -6.29 -13.69
CA ARG A 107 -20.59 -6.99 -14.93
C ARG A 107 -20.18 -6.15 -16.14
N ARG A 108 -18.99 -6.42 -16.68
CA ARG A 108 -18.43 -5.82 -17.90
C ARG A 108 -18.01 -6.92 -18.89
N SER A 109 -17.55 -6.53 -20.08
CA SER A 109 -17.03 -7.45 -21.10
C SER A 109 -16.03 -8.44 -20.50
N ALA A 110 -16.10 -9.70 -20.94
CA ALA A 110 -15.27 -10.79 -20.45
C ALA A 110 -13.78 -10.57 -20.73
N ASP A 111 -13.45 -9.85 -21.81
CA ASP A 111 -12.07 -9.66 -22.29
C ASP A 111 -11.12 -9.03 -21.25
N ASP A 112 -11.65 -8.21 -20.33
CA ASP A 112 -10.87 -7.54 -19.27
C ASP A 112 -11.13 -8.11 -17.86
N ALA A 113 -11.92 -9.18 -17.72
CA ALA A 113 -12.27 -9.73 -16.41
C ALA A 113 -11.04 -10.21 -15.65
N GLY A 114 -10.17 -10.99 -16.29
CA GLY A 114 -8.96 -11.53 -15.66
C GLY A 114 -8.03 -10.45 -15.12
N MET A 115 -7.81 -9.37 -15.88
CA MET A 115 -6.95 -8.24 -15.46
C MET A 115 -7.54 -7.50 -14.26
N ARG A 116 -8.85 -7.26 -14.24
CA ARG A 116 -9.53 -6.62 -13.10
C ARG A 116 -9.44 -7.47 -11.83
N TYR A 117 -9.66 -8.77 -11.95
CA TYR A 117 -9.49 -9.69 -10.82
C TYR A 117 -8.04 -9.71 -10.32
N ALA A 118 -7.05 -9.76 -11.21
CA ALA A 118 -5.65 -9.73 -10.82
C ALA A 118 -5.29 -8.47 -10.01
N ARG A 119 -5.73 -7.29 -10.47
CA ARG A 119 -5.53 -6.03 -9.74
C ARG A 119 -6.19 -6.02 -8.37
N ALA A 120 -7.40 -6.57 -8.25
CA ALA A 120 -8.11 -6.63 -6.98
C ALA A 120 -7.45 -7.59 -5.99
N ILE A 121 -6.93 -8.73 -6.47
CA ILE A 121 -6.14 -9.66 -5.65
C ILE A 121 -4.84 -9.00 -5.19
N GLU A 122 -4.08 -8.37 -6.09
CA GLU A 122 -2.85 -7.63 -5.73
C GLU A 122 -3.12 -6.59 -4.63
N ALA A 123 -4.16 -5.77 -4.81
CA ALA A 123 -4.52 -4.75 -3.83
C ALA A 123 -4.92 -5.36 -2.48
N LEU A 124 -5.68 -6.46 -2.47
CA LEU A 124 -6.09 -7.12 -1.23
C LEU A 124 -4.94 -7.85 -0.52
N GLU A 125 -4.07 -8.52 -1.27
CA GLU A 125 -2.88 -9.17 -0.71
C GLU A 125 -1.97 -8.14 -0.06
N MET A 126 -1.75 -7.00 -0.72
CA MET A 126 -1.01 -5.90 -0.13
C MET A 126 -1.72 -5.37 1.13
N ALA A 127 -3.03 -5.20 1.07
CA ALA A 127 -3.79 -4.64 2.19
C ALA A 127 -3.70 -5.52 3.42
N LEU A 128 -3.86 -6.84 3.24
CA LEU A 128 -3.80 -7.84 4.29
C LEU A 128 -2.37 -8.11 4.78
N PHE A 129 -1.35 -7.85 3.97
CA PHE A 129 0.03 -7.86 4.43
C PHE A 129 0.27 -6.76 5.49
N HIS A 130 -0.23 -5.54 5.26
CA HIS A 130 -0.09 -4.44 6.21
C HIS A 130 -1.10 -4.47 7.36
N TYR A 131 -2.33 -4.94 7.08
CA TYR A 131 -3.46 -4.95 8.02
C TYR A 131 -4.14 -6.32 8.07
N PRO A 132 -3.45 -7.35 8.62
CA PRO A 132 -3.89 -8.74 8.52
C PRO A 132 -5.18 -9.06 9.28
N GLU A 133 -5.50 -8.28 10.32
CA GLU A 133 -6.68 -8.47 11.16
C GLU A 133 -7.85 -7.56 10.77
N GLU A 134 -7.69 -6.75 9.72
CA GLU A 134 -8.72 -5.80 9.31
C GLU A 134 -9.90 -6.54 8.68
N ARG A 135 -10.99 -6.60 9.44
CA ARG A 135 -12.20 -7.35 9.10
C ARG A 135 -12.73 -7.02 7.71
N VAL A 136 -12.74 -5.75 7.32
CA VAL A 136 -13.28 -5.38 6.00
C VAL A 136 -12.45 -5.96 4.85
N LEU A 137 -11.14 -6.07 5.02
CA LEU A 137 -10.25 -6.63 3.99
C LEU A 137 -10.42 -8.15 3.89
N ILE A 138 -10.61 -8.82 5.04
CA ILE A 138 -10.89 -10.26 5.10
C ILE A 138 -12.21 -10.57 4.37
N GLU A 139 -13.27 -9.83 4.69
CA GLU A 139 -14.60 -9.99 4.06
C GLU A 139 -14.55 -9.71 2.54
N LEU A 140 -13.81 -8.68 2.10
CA LEU A 140 -13.62 -8.38 0.67
C LEU A 140 -12.89 -9.50 -0.07
N ARG A 141 -11.82 -10.07 0.51
CA ARG A 141 -11.09 -11.19 -0.08
C ARG A 141 -11.99 -12.42 -0.26
N GLU A 142 -12.82 -12.72 0.74
CA GLU A 142 -13.78 -13.83 0.66
C GLU A 142 -14.79 -13.61 -0.48
N ALA A 143 -15.36 -12.41 -0.59
CA ALA A 143 -16.31 -12.07 -1.65
C ALA A 143 -15.70 -12.21 -3.06
N ILE A 144 -14.48 -11.73 -3.28
CA ILE A 144 -13.79 -11.86 -4.57
C ILE A 144 -13.44 -13.32 -4.88
N SER A 145 -13.03 -14.10 -3.88
CA SER A 145 -12.72 -15.52 -4.05
C SER A 145 -13.93 -16.37 -4.46
N VAL A 146 -15.14 -15.95 -4.08
CA VAL A 146 -16.39 -16.57 -4.53
C VAL A 146 -16.70 -16.12 -5.96
N ALA A 147 -16.59 -14.82 -6.25
CA ALA A 147 -16.87 -14.27 -7.58
C ALA A 147 -15.92 -14.83 -8.67
N GLY A 148 -14.62 -14.92 -8.40
CA GLY A 148 -13.62 -15.45 -9.34
C GLY A 148 -13.74 -16.96 -9.60
N ARG A 149 -14.42 -17.70 -8.73
CA ARG A 149 -14.75 -19.12 -8.95
C ARG A 149 -15.97 -19.31 -9.87
N GLY A 150 -16.78 -18.27 -10.08
CA GLY A 150 -17.99 -18.31 -10.89
C GLY A 150 -17.74 -18.40 -12.41
N ASP A 151 -16.56 -18.01 -12.90
CA ASP A 151 -16.25 -17.95 -14.34
C ASP A 151 -15.35 -19.11 -14.84
N GLY A 152 -14.98 -20.06 -13.97
CA GLY A 152 -14.02 -21.14 -14.30
C GLY A 152 -14.60 -22.55 -14.46
N LEU A 153 -15.87 -22.76 -14.14
CA LEU A 153 -16.52 -24.06 -14.30
C LEU A 153 -17.94 -23.84 -14.82
N GLY A 154 -18.12 -24.06 -16.12
CA GLY A 154 -19.35 -24.64 -16.62
C GLY A 154 -19.55 -26.00 -15.93
N LYS A 155 -20.11 -25.97 -14.72
CA LYS A 155 -20.81 -27.11 -14.14
C LYS A 155 -22.27 -26.72 -14.15
N VAL A 156 -22.92 -27.16 -15.22
CA VAL A 156 -24.34 -27.49 -15.16
C VAL A 156 -24.44 -28.55 -14.05
N ILE A 157 -24.87 -28.13 -12.88
CA ILE A 157 -25.31 -29.06 -11.85
C ILE A 157 -26.78 -29.31 -12.20
N ASP A 158 -27.02 -30.36 -12.97
CA ASP A 158 -28.36 -30.94 -13.04
C ASP A 158 -28.69 -31.55 -11.67
N VAL A 159 -29.96 -31.46 -11.29
CA VAL A 159 -30.47 -31.73 -9.93
C VAL A 159 -30.38 -33.21 -9.54
N GLU A 160 -29.82 -34.09 -10.38
CA GLU A 160 -29.69 -35.52 -10.09
C GLU A 160 -28.31 -36.08 -10.52
N GLY A 161 -27.25 -35.70 -9.78
CA GLY A 161 -26.12 -36.56 -9.39
C GLY A 161 -25.53 -37.63 -10.35
N ALA A 162 -25.49 -37.45 -11.67
CA ALA A 162 -24.83 -38.41 -12.58
C ALA A 162 -23.77 -37.74 -13.46
N ILE A 163 -22.54 -38.25 -13.39
CA ILE A 163 -21.40 -37.87 -14.25
C ILE A 163 -21.60 -38.59 -15.59
N ILE A 164 -21.66 -37.85 -16.70
CA ILE A 164 -21.59 -38.43 -18.04
C ILE A 164 -20.14 -38.25 -18.53
N GLU A 165 -19.41 -39.35 -18.60
CA GLU A 165 -18.14 -39.44 -19.32
C GLU A 165 -18.41 -39.23 -20.81
N SER A 166 -17.68 -38.33 -21.45
CA SER A 166 -17.60 -38.26 -22.91
C SER A 166 -16.27 -38.85 -23.34
N GLU A 167 -16.32 -40.11 -23.76
CA GLU A 167 -15.29 -40.82 -24.56
C GLU A 167 -15.45 -40.47 -26.06
N PRO A 168 -14.41 -40.71 -26.88
CA PRO A 168 -13.14 -39.99 -26.96
C PRO A 168 -13.09 -38.96 -28.12
#